data_AF-A0A1D2S7D9-F1
#
_entry.id   AF-A0A1D2S7D9-F1
#
_cell.length_a   1.000
_cell.length_b   1.000
_cell.length_c   1.000
_cell.angle_alpha   90.00
_cell.angle_beta   90.00
_cell.angle_gamma   90.00
#
_symmetry.space_group_name_H-M   'P 1'
#
loop_
_entity.id
_entity.type
_entity.pdbx_description
1 polymer ?
#
loop_
_entity_poly.entity_id
_entity_poly.type
_entity_poly.pdbx_seq_one_letter_code
_entity_poly.pdbx_strand_id
1 'polypeptide(L)'
;MPEQIAQVKTLLDGAWRFRWSALIAACGLSVAGAALTALIPDRYEASGRVYVDTESILKPLMQGLAVQPDVNTQVQMMARTLLSRPNLEQIMRAASLDELARDDREREKVIDTLFKRIELRAAGGGAGNNLYSIVYRHEDPAKAQTVVQTLLDIFVQSSVGGKRRDSQEALRFIDSQLREYEKRLLDSEDALKSFKIANQGMMPNLEQGYVARLNQLEDQARQARLELRQAENARTAIQQQVAQEPPMIERADAVGIIALSPPTPNELDLRIEAQRKRLDDLRLRFTEQHPDVVGTQRVLAQLEAQRKEELRAKGKDPQEAGSRSTLVPNPVYRELRLSLTNADAQVASLRTRVSDLEGRLAEARKVMQEIPKVEAEYTQLTRDYNTNKQAYEDLLKRRETAQISGEMESTARVAEFRVVDPPRVTRTPVSPNRPLMLALVLCLSLGGGAALAVARDQINPTFIDGRTLRRITGAPLLGGVTLVRDAAAMARARFENIMFAFSGAGLVLVFGAAIGYFALRHLVQ
;
A
#
# COMPACT_ATOMS: atom_id res chain seq x y z
N MET A 1 45.48 -55.43 -6.51
CA MET A 1 44.95 -55.76 -5.16
C MET A 1 45.89 -56.62 -4.31
N PRO A 2 46.46 -57.76 -4.76
CA PRO A 2 47.28 -58.60 -3.86
C PRO A 2 48.62 -57.96 -3.46
N GLU A 3 49.19 -57.11 -4.32
CA GLU A 3 50.49 -56.48 -4.09
C GLU A 3 50.44 -55.39 -3.01
N GLN A 4 49.35 -54.61 -2.94
CA GLN A 4 49.14 -53.60 -1.89
C GLN A 4 48.92 -54.25 -0.51
N ILE A 5 48.18 -55.36 -0.46
CA ILE A 5 47.96 -56.12 0.79
C ILE A 5 49.28 -56.72 1.29
N ALA A 6 50.13 -57.20 0.37
CA ALA A 6 51.45 -57.71 0.72
C ALA A 6 52.37 -56.61 1.27
N GLN A 7 52.36 -55.42 0.67
CA GLN A 7 53.14 -54.27 1.16
C GLN A 7 52.69 -53.80 2.55
N VAL A 8 51.38 -53.72 2.77
CA VAL A 8 50.81 -53.36 4.09
C VAL A 8 51.18 -54.41 5.14
N LYS A 9 51.12 -55.70 4.79
CA LYS A 9 51.53 -56.78 5.69
C LYS A 9 53.01 -56.69 6.06
N THR A 10 53.89 -56.43 5.09
CA THR A 10 55.33 -56.27 5.38
C THR A 10 55.62 -55.07 6.27
N LEU A 11 54.87 -53.97 6.11
CA LEU A 11 55.01 -52.77 6.93
C LEU A 11 54.46 -52.97 8.35
N LEU A 12 53.37 -53.71 8.50
CA LEU A 12 52.83 -54.15 9.80
C LEU A 12 53.79 -55.08 10.54
N ASP A 13 54.35 -56.07 9.84
CA ASP A 13 55.30 -57.03 10.42
C ASP A 13 56.62 -56.34 10.83
N GLY A 14 57.09 -55.37 10.03
CA GLY A 14 58.24 -54.52 10.36
C GLY A 14 57.98 -53.61 11.57
N ALA A 15 56.83 -52.94 11.59
CA ALA A 15 56.39 -52.10 12.72
C ALA A 15 56.20 -52.92 14.01
N TRP A 16 55.75 -54.17 13.93
CA TRP A 16 55.54 -55.05 15.09
C TRP A 16 56.82 -55.34 15.86
N ARG A 17 57.99 -55.30 15.20
CA ARG A 17 59.29 -55.44 15.87
C ARG A 17 59.57 -54.29 16.84
N PHE A 18 59.13 -53.08 16.50
CA PHE A 18 59.33 -51.86 17.28
C PHE A 18 58.14 -51.53 18.20
N ARG A 19 57.29 -52.53 18.50
CA ARG A 19 56.10 -52.39 19.33
C ARG A 19 56.35 -51.77 20.71
N TRP A 20 57.50 -52.02 21.34
CA TRP A 20 57.86 -51.43 22.63
C TRP A 20 58.15 -49.93 22.51
N SER A 21 58.86 -49.49 21.47
CA SER A 21 59.05 -48.05 21.22
C SER A 21 57.75 -47.34 20.85
N ALA A 22 56.85 -48.01 20.10
CA ALA A 22 55.52 -47.48 19.83
C ALA A 22 54.70 -47.30 21.11
N LEU A 23 54.73 -48.30 22.00
CA LEU A 23 54.00 -48.26 23.27
C LEU A 23 54.54 -47.18 24.21
N ILE A 24 55.86 -47.06 24.34
CA ILE A 24 56.50 -46.02 25.17
C ILE A 24 56.15 -44.63 24.63
N ALA A 25 56.22 -44.45 23.31
CA ALA A 25 55.85 -43.18 22.69
C ALA A 25 54.36 -42.86 22.85
N ALA A 26 53.47 -43.85 22.67
CA ALA A 26 52.05 -43.68 22.92
C ALA A 26 51.77 -43.32 24.39
N CYS A 27 52.42 -44.00 25.33
CA CYS A 27 52.31 -43.68 26.75
C CYS A 27 52.77 -42.25 27.04
N GLY A 28 53.95 -41.85 26.55
CA GLY A 28 54.46 -40.48 26.71
C GLY A 28 53.52 -39.41 26.13
N LEU A 29 53.01 -39.62 24.91
CA LEU A 29 52.08 -38.70 24.27
C LEU A 29 50.73 -38.62 25.01
N SER A 30 50.28 -39.76 25.56
CA SER A 30 49.05 -39.85 26.34
C SER A 30 49.15 -39.10 27.68
N VAL A 31 50.28 -39.21 28.39
CA VAL A 31 50.54 -38.47 29.64
C VAL A 31 50.63 -36.97 29.37
N ALA A 32 51.34 -36.57 28.31
CA ALA A 32 51.43 -35.18 27.89
C ALA A 32 50.06 -34.61 27.50
N GLY A 33 49.25 -35.34 26.73
CA GLY A 33 47.91 -34.93 26.33
C GLY A 33 46.91 -34.87 27.49
N ALA A 34 47.01 -35.80 28.45
CA ALA A 34 46.21 -35.77 29.67
C ALA A 34 46.57 -34.59 30.57
N ALA A 35 47.87 -34.29 30.73
CA ALA A 35 48.35 -33.12 31.46
C ALA A 35 47.86 -31.81 30.82
N LEU A 36 47.95 -31.71 29.49
CA LEU A 36 47.46 -30.54 28.74
C LEU A 36 45.95 -30.34 28.90
N THR A 37 45.17 -31.44 28.92
CA THR A 37 43.72 -31.40 29.16
C THR A 37 43.39 -30.94 30.58
N ALA A 38 44.22 -31.27 31.57
CA ALA A 38 44.05 -30.86 32.97
C ALA A 38 44.42 -29.39 33.24
N LEU A 39 45.28 -28.80 32.41
CA LEU A 39 45.73 -27.41 32.52
C LEU A 39 44.73 -26.38 31.96
N ILE A 40 43.75 -26.81 31.15
CA ILE A 40 42.77 -25.90 30.56
C ILE A 40 41.70 -25.58 31.62
N PRO A 41 41.42 -24.28 31.90
CA PRO A 41 40.49 -23.88 32.94
C PRO A 41 39.06 -24.30 32.60
N ASP A 42 38.34 -24.70 33.64
CA ASP A 42 36.93 -25.04 33.59
C ASP A 42 36.08 -23.78 33.43
N ARG A 43 35.09 -23.81 32.53
CA ARG A 43 34.15 -22.70 32.35
C ARG A 43 32.72 -23.15 32.58
N TYR A 44 32.02 -22.38 33.41
CA TYR A 44 30.64 -22.56 33.77
C TYR A 44 29.75 -21.68 32.91
N GLU A 45 28.57 -22.19 32.57
CA GLU A 45 27.58 -21.47 31.77
C GLU A 45 26.49 -20.95 32.71
N ALA A 46 26.27 -19.64 32.70
CA ALA A 46 25.09 -19.02 33.27
C ALA A 46 24.07 -18.78 32.15
N SER A 47 22.83 -19.18 32.38
CA SER A 47 21.74 -18.93 31.45
C SER A 47 20.50 -18.39 32.17
N GLY A 48 19.85 -17.40 31.57
CA GLY A 48 18.59 -16.83 32.04
C GLY A 48 17.58 -16.76 30.89
N ARG A 49 16.29 -16.94 31.17
CA ARG A 49 15.25 -16.92 30.13
C ARG A 49 14.35 -15.70 30.27
N VAL A 50 14.15 -15.01 29.15
CA VAL A 50 13.33 -13.80 29.03
C VAL A 50 12.23 -14.05 28.02
N TYR A 51 11.02 -13.72 28.41
CA TYR A 51 9.90 -13.59 27.49
C TYR A 51 9.85 -12.17 26.95
N VAL A 52 9.79 -12.03 25.64
CA VAL A 52 9.66 -10.75 24.93
C VAL A 52 8.23 -10.61 24.47
N ASP A 53 7.50 -9.68 25.04
CA ASP A 53 6.16 -9.32 24.59
C ASP A 53 6.26 -8.39 23.38
N THR A 54 6.29 -9.02 22.20
CA THR A 54 6.38 -8.36 20.90
C THR A 54 5.00 -7.93 20.38
N GLU A 55 3.92 -8.22 21.11
CA GLU A 55 2.57 -7.78 20.75
C GLU A 55 2.39 -6.34 21.23
N SER A 56 2.84 -5.39 20.41
CA SER A 56 2.49 -4.00 20.62
C SER A 56 0.99 -3.80 20.43
N ILE A 57 0.34 -3.12 21.38
CA ILE A 57 -1.08 -2.68 21.25
C ILE A 57 -1.24 -1.73 20.04
N LEU A 58 -0.13 -1.14 19.55
CA LEU A 58 -0.09 -0.32 18.34
C LEU A 58 -0.10 -1.15 17.04
N LYS A 59 0.08 -2.47 17.10
CA LYS A 59 0.17 -3.33 15.91
C LYS A 59 -1.08 -3.27 15.02
N PRO A 60 -2.32 -3.32 15.54
CA PRO A 60 -3.53 -3.12 14.72
C PRO A 60 -3.64 -1.68 14.18
N LEU A 61 -3.08 -0.70 14.89
CA LEU A 61 -3.13 0.73 14.53
C LEU A 61 -2.17 1.09 13.40
N MET A 62 -1.05 0.36 13.27
CA MET A 62 -0.04 0.54 12.22
C MET A 62 -0.21 -0.44 11.05
N GLN A 63 -1.12 -1.40 11.16
CA GLN A 63 -1.40 -2.40 10.13
C GLN A 63 -1.91 -1.70 8.85
N GLY A 64 -1.14 -1.80 7.77
CA GLY A 64 -1.45 -1.21 6.46
C GLY A 64 -0.84 0.17 6.19
N LEU A 65 -0.14 0.79 7.16
CA LEU A 65 0.51 2.10 6.99
C LEU A 65 2.03 2.01 6.76
N ALA A 66 2.68 0.92 7.20
CA ALA A 66 4.12 0.74 7.09
C ALA A 66 4.53 -0.73 6.88
N VAL A 67 5.71 -0.94 6.28
CA VAL A 67 6.36 -2.24 6.15
C VAL A 67 6.85 -2.68 7.53
N GLN A 68 6.37 -3.83 8.01
CA GLN A 68 6.76 -4.37 9.32
C GLN A 68 8.13 -5.05 9.22
N PRO A 69 9.11 -4.69 10.07
CA PRO A 69 10.34 -5.47 10.23
C PRO A 69 10.02 -6.82 10.92
N ASP A 70 10.79 -7.86 10.58
CA ASP A 70 10.65 -9.16 11.24
C ASP A 70 10.97 -9.08 12.73
N VAL A 71 10.12 -9.67 13.57
CA VAL A 71 10.26 -9.68 15.05
C VAL A 71 11.65 -10.17 15.50
N ASN A 72 12.18 -11.20 14.85
CA ASN A 72 13.52 -11.72 15.15
C ASN A 72 14.62 -10.69 14.86
N THR A 73 14.49 -9.90 13.79
CA THR A 73 15.45 -8.84 13.46
C THR A 73 15.37 -7.71 14.47
N GLN A 74 14.15 -7.35 14.92
CA GLN A 74 13.94 -6.35 15.95
C GLN A 74 14.58 -6.75 17.27
N VAL A 75 14.36 -7.98 17.76
CA VAL A 75 14.97 -8.46 19.00
C VAL A 75 16.49 -8.50 18.91
N GLN A 76 17.06 -8.89 17.77
CA GLN A 76 18.52 -8.85 17.58
C GLN A 76 19.08 -7.42 17.59
N MET A 77 18.40 -6.47 16.94
CA MET A 77 18.80 -5.06 16.95
C MET A 77 18.67 -4.46 18.35
N MET A 78 17.58 -4.75 19.06
CA MET A 78 17.40 -4.33 20.46
C MET A 78 18.48 -4.92 21.35
N ALA A 79 18.77 -6.22 21.22
CA ALA A 79 19.85 -6.84 21.98
C ALA A 79 21.20 -6.17 21.71
N ARG A 80 21.56 -5.91 20.44
CA ARG A 80 22.80 -5.18 20.11
C ARG A 80 22.83 -3.75 20.68
N THR A 81 21.68 -3.07 20.66
CA THR A 81 21.55 -1.71 21.20
C THR A 81 21.66 -1.70 22.73
N LEU A 82 21.09 -2.71 23.39
CA LEU A 82 21.15 -2.90 24.84
C LEU A 82 22.50 -3.41 25.32
N LEU A 83 23.26 -4.15 24.49
CA LEU A 83 24.68 -4.45 24.70
C LEU A 83 25.60 -3.27 24.31
N SER A 84 25.14 -2.04 24.57
CA SER A 84 25.97 -0.86 24.36
C SER A 84 27.10 -0.77 25.38
N ARG A 85 28.16 -0.05 25.01
CA ARG A 85 29.33 0.20 25.88
C ARG A 85 28.98 0.63 27.32
N PRO A 86 28.10 1.61 27.58
CA PRO A 86 27.77 1.99 28.96
C PRO A 86 27.09 0.86 29.75
N ASN A 87 26.25 0.05 29.12
CA ASN A 87 25.60 -1.08 29.77
C ASN A 87 26.60 -2.22 30.07
N LEU A 88 27.52 -2.49 29.14
CA LEU A 88 28.60 -3.46 29.35
C LEU A 88 29.57 -3.02 30.46
N GLU A 89 29.83 -1.72 30.58
CA GLU A 89 30.63 -1.18 31.68
C GLU A 89 29.93 -1.35 33.04
N GLN A 90 28.60 -1.12 33.08
CA GLN A 90 27.80 -1.38 34.28
C GLN A 90 27.84 -2.87 34.67
N ILE A 91 27.73 -3.78 33.71
CA ILE A 91 27.81 -5.23 33.93
C ILE A 91 29.22 -5.63 34.42
N MET A 92 30.27 -5.08 33.81
CA MET A 92 31.65 -5.34 34.20
C MET A 92 31.90 -4.96 35.67
N ARG A 93 31.43 -3.77 36.09
CA ARG A 93 31.54 -3.30 37.47
C ARG A 93 30.70 -4.14 38.44
N ALA A 94 29.46 -4.46 38.08
CA ALA A 94 28.56 -5.26 38.92
C ALA A 94 29.09 -6.67 39.19
N ALA A 95 29.73 -7.29 38.17
CA ALA A 95 30.33 -8.62 38.29
C ALA A 95 31.78 -8.60 38.81
N SER A 96 32.34 -7.43 39.16
CA SER A 96 33.73 -7.27 39.61
C SER A 96 34.73 -7.94 38.63
N LEU A 97 34.52 -7.71 37.33
CA LEU A 97 35.39 -8.21 36.25
C LEU A 97 36.55 -7.26 35.93
N ASP A 98 36.53 -6.08 36.53
CA ASP A 98 37.52 -5.01 36.45
C ASP A 98 38.65 -5.14 37.48
N GLU A 99 38.58 -6.09 38.42
CA GLU A 99 39.61 -6.34 39.44
C GLU A 99 41.02 -6.54 38.86
N LEU A 100 41.11 -6.98 37.60
CA LEU A 100 42.35 -7.22 36.86
C LEU A 100 42.70 -6.12 35.84
N ALA A 101 41.79 -5.18 35.57
CA ALA A 101 41.96 -4.14 34.55
C ALA A 101 42.41 -2.83 35.19
N ARG A 102 43.73 -2.58 35.22
CA ARG A 102 44.32 -1.38 35.84
C ARG A 102 44.41 -0.19 34.86
N ASP A 103 44.34 -0.47 33.56
CA ASP A 103 44.45 0.51 32.48
C ASP A 103 43.18 0.56 31.61
N ASP A 104 42.93 1.70 30.96
CA ASP A 104 41.79 1.93 30.07
C ASP A 104 41.77 0.92 28.92
N ARG A 105 42.96 0.52 28.44
CA ARG A 105 43.11 -0.49 27.38
C ARG A 105 42.71 -1.88 27.83
N GLU A 106 42.96 -2.23 29.09
CA GLU A 106 42.58 -3.53 29.65
C GLU A 106 41.07 -3.60 29.87
N ARG A 107 40.49 -2.51 30.37
CA ARG A 107 39.03 -2.36 30.49
C ARG A 107 38.32 -2.50 29.15
N GLU A 108 38.83 -1.88 28.09
CA GLU A 108 38.26 -2.03 26.75
C GLU A 108 38.30 -3.48 26.27
N LYS A 109 39.39 -4.21 26.54
CA LYS A 109 39.49 -5.64 26.20
C LYS A 109 38.46 -6.48 26.96
N VAL A 110 38.19 -6.16 28.23
CA VAL A 110 37.17 -6.86 29.03
C VAL A 110 35.77 -6.61 28.44
N ILE A 111 35.46 -5.36 28.08
CA ILE A 111 34.19 -4.98 27.44
C ILE A 111 34.01 -5.70 26.10
N ASP A 112 35.04 -5.70 25.25
CA ASP A 112 35.04 -6.42 23.97
C ASP A 112 34.84 -7.93 24.16
N THR A 113 35.44 -8.49 25.22
CA THR A 113 35.31 -9.91 25.55
C THR A 113 33.90 -10.21 26.05
N LEU A 114 33.29 -9.34 26.84
CA LEU A 114 31.90 -9.45 27.28
C LEU A 114 30.97 -9.43 26.06
N PHE A 115 31.11 -8.45 25.18
CA PHE A 115 30.30 -8.35 23.96
C PHE A 115 30.37 -9.60 23.09
N LYS A 116 31.57 -10.16 22.89
CA LYS A 116 31.78 -11.37 22.07
C LYS A 116 31.29 -12.66 22.73
N ARG A 117 31.26 -12.73 24.07
CA ARG A 117 30.91 -13.96 24.81
C ARG A 117 29.46 -14.03 25.28
N ILE A 118 28.75 -12.91 25.32
CA ILE A 118 27.32 -12.90 25.60
C ILE A 118 26.59 -13.36 24.34
N GLU A 119 25.92 -14.51 24.44
CA GLU A 119 25.15 -15.08 23.34
C GLU A 119 23.65 -14.98 23.66
N LEU A 120 22.86 -14.54 22.68
CA LEU A 120 21.41 -14.58 22.75
C LEU A 120 20.90 -15.72 21.86
N ARG A 121 20.29 -16.74 22.48
CA ARG A 121 19.74 -17.92 21.78
C ARG A 121 18.23 -17.93 21.89
N ALA A 122 17.51 -18.13 20.79
CA ALA A 122 16.07 -18.37 20.84
C ALA A 122 15.79 -19.66 21.63
N ALA A 123 14.94 -19.57 22.65
CA ALA A 123 14.64 -20.66 23.58
C ALA A 123 13.33 -21.34 23.17
N GLY A 124 13.43 -22.46 22.46
CA GLY A 124 12.29 -23.24 21.98
C GLY A 124 12.42 -23.51 20.48
N GLY A 125 12.30 -24.77 20.08
CA GLY A 125 12.51 -25.24 18.70
C GLY A 125 11.45 -24.82 17.68
N GLY A 126 10.87 -23.63 17.80
CA GLY A 126 9.85 -23.13 16.88
C GLY A 126 9.71 -21.60 16.94
N ALA A 127 9.44 -20.99 15.78
CA ALA A 127 9.34 -19.56 15.55
C ALA A 127 8.14 -18.85 16.24
N GLY A 128 7.48 -19.49 17.20
CA GLY A 128 6.26 -18.99 17.86
C GLY A 128 6.40 -18.66 19.34
N ASN A 129 7.49 -19.08 20.00
CA ASN A 129 7.68 -18.77 21.41
C ASN A 129 8.66 -17.59 21.50
N ASN A 130 8.17 -16.40 21.88
CA ASN A 130 8.98 -15.20 22.13
C ASN A 130 9.89 -15.34 23.36
N LEU A 131 10.50 -16.50 23.55
CA LEU A 131 11.36 -16.82 24.68
C LEU A 131 12.79 -16.81 24.18
N TYR A 132 13.63 -16.01 24.84
CA TYR A 132 15.03 -15.85 24.53
C TYR A 132 15.85 -16.24 25.75
N SER A 133 16.93 -16.96 25.51
CA SER A 133 17.91 -17.32 26.54
C SER A 133 19.17 -16.49 26.35
N ILE A 134 19.55 -15.80 27.41
CA ILE A 134 20.83 -15.08 27.51
C ILE A 134 21.83 -16.06 28.12
N VAL A 135 22.96 -16.25 27.44
CA VAL A 135 23.98 -17.21 27.84
C VAL A 135 25.32 -16.50 27.97
N TYR A 136 26.01 -16.75 29.09
CA TYR A 136 27.36 -16.25 29.33
C TYR A 136 28.23 -17.32 30.00
N ARG A 137 29.50 -17.41 29.59
CA ARG A 137 30.45 -18.40 30.11
C ARG A 137 31.64 -17.75 30.78
N HIS A 138 31.93 -18.17 32.01
CA HIS A 138 33.05 -17.66 32.81
C HIS A 138 33.67 -18.77 33.67
N GLU A 139 34.91 -18.56 34.11
CA GLU A 139 35.64 -19.52 34.97
C GLU A 139 35.07 -19.55 36.39
N ASP A 140 34.63 -18.38 36.87
CA ASP A 140 33.92 -18.24 38.14
C ASP A 140 32.39 -18.33 37.90
N PRO A 141 31.69 -19.32 38.50
CA PRO A 141 30.24 -19.46 38.38
C PRO A 141 29.47 -18.27 38.96
N ALA A 142 29.95 -17.65 40.04
CA ALA A 142 29.27 -16.50 40.66
C ALA A 142 29.30 -15.29 39.73
N LYS A 143 30.49 -14.97 39.16
CA LYS A 143 30.63 -13.88 38.18
C LYS A 143 29.78 -14.14 36.93
N ALA A 144 29.69 -15.39 36.47
CA ALA A 144 28.83 -15.74 35.34
C ALA A 144 27.35 -15.42 35.63
N GLN A 145 26.87 -15.78 36.83
CA GLN A 145 25.50 -15.51 37.26
C GLN A 145 25.21 -14.01 37.31
N THR A 146 26.08 -13.24 37.96
CA THR A 146 25.92 -11.79 38.12
C THR A 146 25.86 -11.09 36.76
N VAL A 147 26.69 -11.48 35.80
CA VAL A 147 26.66 -10.92 34.44
C VAL A 147 25.28 -11.10 33.79
N VAL A 148 24.74 -12.32 33.82
CA VAL A 148 23.43 -12.59 33.23
C VAL A 148 22.33 -11.88 34.02
N GLN A 149 22.41 -11.83 35.34
CA GLN A 149 21.44 -11.14 36.19
C GLN A 149 21.38 -9.64 35.90
N THR A 150 22.52 -8.96 35.92
CA THR A 150 22.59 -7.53 35.64
C THR A 150 22.14 -7.21 34.23
N LEU A 151 22.47 -8.07 33.26
CA LEU A 151 21.99 -7.92 31.89
C LEU A 151 20.46 -8.05 31.81
N LEU A 152 19.86 -9.01 32.51
CA LEU A 152 18.40 -9.14 32.62
C LEU A 152 17.76 -7.89 33.22
N ASP A 153 18.32 -7.38 34.31
CA ASP A 153 17.81 -6.19 35.00
C ASP A 153 17.87 -4.95 34.07
N ILE A 154 18.98 -4.76 33.34
CA ILE A 154 19.13 -3.69 32.35
C ILE A 154 18.10 -3.82 31.22
N PHE A 155 17.85 -5.04 30.73
CA PHE A 155 16.86 -5.29 29.68
C PHE A 155 15.44 -4.91 30.14
N VAL A 156 15.04 -5.35 31.34
CA VAL A 156 13.72 -5.03 31.91
C VAL A 156 13.57 -3.53 32.16
N GLN A 157 14.60 -2.89 32.71
CA GLN A 157 14.57 -1.46 33.02
C GLN A 157 14.54 -0.60 31.75
N SER A 158 15.30 -0.96 30.73
CA SER A 158 15.38 -0.19 29.48
C SER A 158 14.11 -0.30 28.63
N SER A 159 13.37 -1.40 28.71
CA SER A 159 12.18 -1.59 27.87
C SER A 159 10.95 -0.79 28.30
N VAL A 160 10.84 -0.47 29.59
CA VAL A 160 9.71 0.32 30.11
C VAL A 160 9.73 1.75 29.55
N GLY A 161 10.92 2.29 29.24
CA GLY A 161 11.06 3.62 28.64
C GLY A 161 10.79 3.68 27.13
N GLY A 162 11.05 2.58 26.40
CA GLY A 162 10.90 2.52 24.94
C GLY A 162 9.45 2.64 24.48
N LYS A 163 8.56 1.76 24.96
CA LYS A 163 7.15 1.73 24.55
C LYS A 163 6.41 3.06 24.74
N ARG A 164 6.70 3.78 25.84
CA ARG A 164 6.09 5.10 26.08
C ARG A 164 6.49 6.14 25.02
N ARG A 165 7.72 6.06 24.51
CA ARG A 165 8.23 6.96 23.46
C ARG A 165 7.60 6.63 22.11
N ASP A 166 7.52 5.34 21.77
CA ASP A 166 6.94 4.85 20.51
C ASP A 166 5.45 5.22 20.43
N SER A 167 4.69 5.03 21.52
CA SER A 167 3.28 5.44 21.60
C SER A 167 3.09 6.95 21.42
N GLN A 168 3.99 7.78 21.97
CA GLN A 168 3.96 9.24 21.76
C GLN A 168 4.29 9.63 20.32
N GLU A 169 5.23 8.93 19.68
CA GLU A 169 5.60 9.18 18.29
C GLU A 169 4.48 8.78 17.32
N ALA A 170 3.82 7.64 17.56
CA ALA A 170 2.64 7.21 16.81
C ALA A 170 1.49 8.21 16.94
N LEU A 171 1.21 8.70 18.15
CA LEU A 171 0.19 9.74 18.37
C LEU A 171 0.51 11.04 17.63
N ARG A 172 1.78 11.50 17.67
CA ARG A 172 2.21 12.69 16.91
C ARG A 172 2.07 12.50 15.41
N PHE A 173 2.39 11.31 14.90
CA PHE A 173 2.21 10.97 13.50
C PHE A 173 0.72 11.04 13.12
N ILE A 174 -0.16 10.38 13.87
CA ILE A 174 -1.61 10.42 13.65
C ILE A 174 -2.15 11.86 13.72
N ASP A 175 -1.74 12.66 14.71
CA ASP A 175 -2.14 14.06 14.84
C ASP A 175 -1.70 14.93 13.65
N SER A 176 -0.54 14.62 13.04
CA SER A 176 -0.08 15.32 11.84
C SER A 176 -0.91 14.95 10.61
N GLN A 177 -1.22 13.67 10.45
CA GLN A 177 -2.07 13.16 9.36
C GLN A 177 -3.51 13.66 9.51
N LEU A 178 -4.04 13.70 10.73
CA LEU A 178 -5.39 14.19 11.00
C LEU A 178 -5.55 15.65 10.56
N ARG A 179 -4.57 16.52 10.87
CA ARG A 179 -4.56 17.93 10.43
C ARG A 179 -4.48 18.06 8.90
N GLU A 180 -3.71 17.19 8.24
CA GLU A 180 -3.62 17.19 6.79
C GLU A 180 -4.94 16.78 6.14
N TYR A 181 -5.56 15.71 6.63
CA TYR A 181 -6.86 15.22 6.12
C TYR A 181 -8.03 16.15 6.49
N GLU A 182 -7.98 16.81 7.64
CA GLU A 182 -8.94 17.86 8.01
C GLU A 182 -8.92 18.99 6.98
N LYS A 183 -7.72 19.47 6.63
CA LYS A 183 -7.59 20.51 5.60
C LYS A 183 -8.13 20.04 4.25
N ARG A 184 -7.75 18.83 3.81
CA ARG A 184 -8.25 18.27 2.54
C ARG A 184 -9.77 18.07 2.53
N LEU A 185 -10.34 17.70 3.68
CA LEU A 185 -11.79 17.57 3.85
C LEU A 185 -12.47 18.93 3.68
N LEU A 186 -11.99 19.96 4.37
CA LEU A 186 -12.51 21.33 4.24
C LEU A 186 -12.39 21.84 2.81
N ASP A 187 -11.22 21.67 2.17
CA ASP A 187 -11.01 22.07 0.77
C ASP A 187 -12.01 21.36 -0.17
N SER A 188 -12.24 20.05 0.04
CA SER A 188 -13.21 19.28 -0.76
C SER A 188 -14.67 19.65 -0.49
N GLU A 189 -14.99 20.02 0.75
CA GLU A 189 -16.32 20.48 1.14
C GLU A 189 -16.63 21.85 0.51
N ASP A 190 -15.67 22.78 0.55
CA ASP A 190 -15.78 24.08 -0.09
C ASP A 190 -15.85 23.97 -1.62
N ALA A 191 -15.09 23.06 -2.23
CA ALA A 191 -15.19 22.76 -3.66
C ALA A 191 -16.58 22.21 -4.03
N LEU A 192 -17.10 21.24 -3.28
CA LEU A 192 -18.43 20.69 -3.51
C LEU A 192 -19.53 21.73 -3.29
N LYS A 193 -19.40 22.58 -2.26
CA LYS A 193 -20.33 23.65 -1.95
C LYS A 193 -20.35 24.71 -3.04
N SER A 194 -19.19 25.21 -3.46
CA SER A 194 -19.08 26.21 -4.52
C SER A 194 -19.60 25.67 -5.86
N PHE A 195 -19.31 24.40 -6.18
CA PHE A 195 -19.86 23.72 -7.35
C PHE A 195 -21.40 23.63 -7.31
N LYS A 196 -21.98 23.24 -6.16
CA LYS A 196 -23.44 23.22 -5.96
C LYS A 196 -24.06 24.60 -6.14
N ILE A 197 -23.41 25.65 -5.64
CA ILE A 197 -23.90 27.04 -5.78
C ILE A 197 -23.81 27.52 -7.23
N ALA A 198 -22.72 27.21 -7.94
CA ALA A 198 -22.54 27.61 -9.34
C ALA A 198 -23.51 26.88 -10.29
N ASN A 199 -23.85 25.61 -9.99
CA ASN A 199 -24.63 24.74 -10.87
C ASN A 199 -26.04 24.40 -10.32
N GLN A 200 -26.64 25.27 -9.49
CA GLN A 200 -27.93 24.99 -8.84
C GLN A 200 -29.05 24.57 -9.81
N GLY A 201 -29.06 25.14 -11.02
CA GLY A 201 -30.02 24.78 -12.06
C GLY A 201 -29.75 23.40 -12.66
N MET A 202 -28.49 23.01 -12.86
CA MET A 202 -28.08 21.84 -13.64
C MET A 202 -27.79 20.60 -12.78
N MET A 203 -28.30 20.56 -11.53
CA MET A 203 -28.03 19.43 -10.64
C MET A 203 -28.65 18.12 -11.16
N PRO A 204 -27.99 16.96 -10.97
CA PRO A 204 -28.42 15.67 -11.54
C PRO A 204 -29.86 15.28 -11.18
N ASN A 205 -30.30 15.61 -9.98
CA ASN A 205 -31.64 15.29 -9.47
C ASN A 205 -32.77 15.96 -10.27
N LEU A 206 -32.46 16.95 -11.11
CA LEU A 206 -33.42 17.68 -11.94
C LEU A 206 -33.47 17.21 -13.39
N GLU A 207 -32.66 16.22 -13.81
CA GLU A 207 -32.57 15.75 -15.20
C GLU A 207 -33.95 15.40 -15.79
N GLN A 208 -34.78 14.68 -15.04
CA GLN A 208 -36.14 14.30 -15.47
C GLN A 208 -37.03 15.52 -15.78
N GLY A 209 -36.86 16.61 -15.01
CA GLY A 209 -37.57 17.87 -15.24
C GLY A 209 -37.10 18.59 -16.51
N TYR A 210 -35.80 18.52 -16.82
CA TYR A 210 -35.23 19.08 -18.04
C TYR A 210 -35.69 18.34 -19.30
N VAL A 211 -35.68 17.00 -19.26
CA VAL A 211 -36.16 16.17 -20.38
C VAL A 211 -37.65 16.42 -20.64
N ALA A 212 -38.47 16.50 -19.60
CA ALA A 212 -39.89 16.82 -19.75
C ALA A 212 -40.11 18.20 -20.38
N ARG A 213 -39.36 19.22 -19.93
CA ARG A 213 -39.44 20.58 -20.48
C ARG A 213 -38.95 20.65 -21.93
N LEU A 214 -37.92 19.88 -22.28
CA LEU A 214 -37.43 19.77 -23.65
C LEU A 214 -38.50 19.19 -24.56
N ASN A 215 -39.08 18.04 -24.19
CA ASN A 215 -40.15 17.40 -24.96
C ASN A 215 -41.34 18.34 -25.15
N GLN A 216 -41.72 19.08 -24.11
CA GLN A 216 -42.78 20.08 -24.20
C GLN A 216 -42.45 21.21 -25.19
N LEU A 217 -41.22 21.74 -25.18
CA LEU A 217 -40.77 22.75 -26.14
C LEU A 217 -40.69 22.20 -27.56
N GLU A 218 -40.23 20.96 -27.73
CA GLU A 218 -40.20 20.28 -29.03
C GLU A 218 -41.59 20.15 -29.63
N ASP A 219 -42.57 19.72 -28.83
CA ASP A 219 -43.96 19.58 -29.29
C ASP A 219 -44.61 20.93 -29.61
N GLN A 220 -44.36 21.96 -28.78
CA GLN A 220 -44.81 23.33 -29.07
C GLN A 220 -44.22 23.86 -30.37
N ALA A 221 -42.92 23.66 -30.60
CA ALA A 221 -42.26 24.08 -31.84
C ALA A 221 -42.79 23.31 -33.06
N ARG A 222 -43.02 22.00 -32.90
CA ARG A 222 -43.59 21.13 -33.96
C ARG A 222 -44.99 21.59 -34.35
N GLN A 223 -45.83 21.91 -33.37
CA GLN A 223 -47.18 22.42 -33.55
C GLN A 223 -47.17 23.80 -34.23
N ALA A 224 -46.35 24.73 -33.77
CA ALA A 224 -46.23 26.06 -34.38
C ALA A 224 -45.73 26.01 -35.84
N ARG A 225 -44.82 25.07 -36.16
CA ARG A 225 -44.36 24.84 -37.55
C ARG A 225 -45.46 24.25 -38.45
N LEU A 226 -46.34 23.43 -37.90
CA LEU A 226 -47.51 22.90 -38.61
C LEU A 226 -48.51 24.03 -38.90
N GLU A 227 -48.82 24.85 -37.90
CA GLU A 227 -49.69 26.03 -38.03
C GLU A 227 -49.14 27.04 -39.05
N LEU A 228 -47.83 27.30 -39.01
CA LEU A 228 -47.16 28.17 -39.97
C LEU A 228 -47.32 27.63 -41.41
N ARG A 229 -47.04 26.35 -41.63
CA ARG A 229 -47.19 25.73 -42.96
C ARG A 229 -48.63 25.80 -43.47
N GLN A 230 -49.62 25.59 -42.60
CA GLN A 230 -51.03 25.73 -42.94
C GLN A 230 -51.37 27.18 -43.34
N ALA A 231 -50.89 28.17 -42.57
CA ALA A 231 -51.10 29.58 -42.86
C ALA A 231 -50.41 30.03 -44.16
N GLU A 232 -49.20 29.54 -44.43
CA GLU A 232 -48.47 29.80 -45.68
C GLU A 232 -49.19 29.22 -46.91
N ASN A 233 -49.75 28.01 -46.78
CA ASN A 233 -50.58 27.40 -47.83
C ASN A 233 -51.86 28.21 -48.07
N ALA A 234 -52.56 28.62 -47.00
CA ALA A 234 -53.78 29.43 -47.10
C ALA A 234 -53.49 30.79 -47.75
N ARG A 235 -52.42 31.47 -47.33
CA ARG A 235 -51.93 32.71 -47.94
C ARG A 235 -51.66 32.54 -49.44
N THR A 236 -50.98 31.45 -49.82
CA THR A 236 -50.64 31.16 -51.22
C THR A 236 -51.90 30.93 -52.06
N ALA A 237 -52.89 30.23 -51.53
CA ALA A 237 -54.18 30.03 -52.18
C ALA A 237 -54.94 31.36 -52.40
N ILE A 238 -55.01 32.21 -51.37
CA ILE A 238 -55.62 33.55 -51.47
C ILE A 238 -54.86 34.41 -52.49
N GLN A 239 -53.52 34.36 -52.48
CA GLN A 239 -52.69 35.10 -53.43
C GLN A 239 -52.95 34.69 -54.88
N GLN A 240 -53.15 33.39 -55.14
CA GLN A 240 -53.54 32.89 -56.46
C GLN A 240 -54.93 33.37 -56.89
N GLN A 241 -55.91 33.38 -55.98
CA GLN A 241 -57.25 33.90 -56.25
C GLN A 241 -57.24 35.41 -56.57
N VAL A 242 -56.47 36.20 -55.82
CA VAL A 242 -56.28 37.64 -56.09
C VAL A 242 -55.67 37.87 -57.48
N ALA A 243 -54.77 36.99 -57.94
CA ALA A 243 -54.12 37.11 -59.23
C ALA A 243 -55.04 36.76 -60.42
N GLN A 244 -56.10 35.97 -60.19
CA GLN A 244 -57.08 35.57 -61.21
C GLN A 244 -58.23 36.56 -61.36
N GLU A 245 -58.49 37.41 -60.35
CA GLU A 245 -59.56 38.39 -60.35
C GLU A 245 -59.11 39.76 -60.93
N PRO A 246 -59.82 40.32 -61.92
CA PRO A 246 -59.47 41.63 -62.46
C PRO A 246 -59.75 42.74 -61.43
N PRO A 247 -58.85 43.74 -61.30
CA PRO A 247 -58.98 44.83 -60.31
C PRO A 247 -60.14 45.78 -60.60
N MET A 248 -60.67 45.77 -61.83
CA MET A 248 -61.79 46.60 -62.27
C MET A 248 -62.75 45.73 -63.08
N ILE A 249 -64.07 45.91 -62.87
CA ILE A 249 -65.13 45.25 -63.64
C ILE A 249 -65.94 46.34 -64.37
N GLU A 250 -66.34 46.06 -65.61
CA GLU A 250 -67.30 46.89 -66.35
C GLU A 250 -68.72 46.64 -65.85
N ARG A 251 -69.44 47.71 -65.47
CA ARG A 251 -70.81 47.61 -65.00
C ARG A 251 -71.77 47.37 -66.17
N ALA A 252 -72.14 46.11 -66.43
CA ALA A 252 -73.23 45.77 -67.33
C ALA A 252 -74.56 45.67 -66.55
N ASP A 253 -75.54 46.46 -66.99
CA ASP A 253 -76.98 46.44 -66.67
C ASP A 253 -77.43 46.62 -65.21
N ALA A 254 -77.81 47.85 -64.88
CA ALA A 254 -78.86 48.13 -63.91
C ALA A 254 -79.67 49.36 -64.35
N VAL A 255 -80.77 49.11 -65.05
CA VAL A 255 -81.84 50.09 -65.29
C VAL A 255 -82.40 50.56 -63.94
N GLY A 256 -82.62 51.86 -63.84
CA GLY A 256 -82.75 52.58 -62.58
C GLY A 256 -83.96 52.25 -61.73
N ILE A 257 -83.71 52.16 -60.42
CA ILE A 257 -84.64 52.61 -59.39
C ILE A 257 -83.83 53.55 -58.48
N ILE A 258 -84.15 54.85 -58.57
CA ILE A 258 -83.72 55.86 -57.61
C ILE A 258 -84.72 55.80 -56.45
N ALA A 259 -84.34 55.19 -55.34
CA ALA A 259 -84.95 55.42 -54.04
C ALA A 259 -83.93 55.15 -52.92
N LEU A 260 -83.46 56.25 -52.31
CA LEU A 260 -82.80 56.41 -51.01
C LEU A 260 -82.01 55.21 -50.46
N SER A 261 -80.72 55.14 -50.79
CA SER A 261 -79.72 54.53 -49.91
C SER A 261 -79.07 55.62 -49.05
N PRO A 262 -78.85 55.41 -47.74
CA PRO A 262 -78.13 56.36 -46.88
C PRO A 262 -76.70 56.58 -47.40
N PRO A 263 -76.03 57.70 -47.06
CA PRO A 263 -74.69 57.99 -47.56
C PRO A 263 -73.77 56.82 -47.22
N THR A 264 -73.17 56.21 -48.24
CA THR A 264 -72.13 55.21 -48.04
C THR A 264 -71.02 55.86 -47.21
N PRO A 265 -70.62 55.28 -46.07
CA PRO A 265 -69.55 55.85 -45.26
C PRO A 265 -68.26 55.92 -46.08
N ASN A 266 -67.51 57.01 -45.94
CA ASN A 266 -66.22 57.16 -46.60
C ASN A 266 -65.30 55.99 -46.16
N GLU A 267 -64.48 55.43 -47.06
CA GLU A 267 -63.56 54.32 -46.75
C GLU A 267 -62.64 54.67 -45.57
N LEU A 268 -62.29 55.95 -45.46
CA LEU A 268 -61.52 56.51 -44.36
C LEU A 268 -62.27 56.47 -43.02
N ASP A 269 -63.60 56.70 -43.01
CA ASP A 269 -64.42 56.66 -41.80
C ASP A 269 -64.54 55.23 -41.24
N LEU A 270 -64.70 54.23 -42.12
CA LEU A 270 -64.74 52.82 -41.72
C LEU A 270 -63.41 52.35 -41.12
N ARG A 271 -62.28 52.81 -41.67
CA ARG A 271 -60.95 52.51 -41.14
C ARG A 271 -60.72 53.16 -39.77
N ILE A 272 -61.14 54.42 -39.60
CA ILE A 272 -61.06 55.12 -38.30
C ILE A 272 -61.89 54.37 -37.26
N GLU A 273 -63.10 53.94 -37.60
CA GLU A 273 -63.97 53.21 -36.67
C GLU A 273 -63.41 51.82 -36.30
N ALA A 274 -62.86 51.09 -37.27
CA ALA A 274 -62.21 49.80 -37.02
C ALA A 274 -60.99 49.95 -36.09
N GLN A 275 -60.16 50.97 -36.30
CA GLN A 275 -59.00 51.24 -35.44
C GLN A 275 -59.42 51.71 -34.04
N ARG A 276 -60.51 52.48 -33.91
CA ARG A 276 -61.09 52.84 -32.60
C ARG A 276 -61.53 51.60 -31.82
N LYS A 277 -62.28 50.68 -32.45
CA LYS A 277 -62.69 49.43 -31.80
C LYS A 277 -61.48 48.60 -31.35
N ARG A 278 -60.44 48.50 -32.17
CA ARG A 278 -59.20 47.79 -31.82
C ARG A 278 -58.49 48.43 -30.62
N LEU A 279 -58.47 49.76 -30.57
CA LEU A 279 -57.86 50.51 -29.47
C LEU A 279 -58.63 50.34 -28.17
N ASP A 280 -59.96 50.31 -28.22
CA ASP A 280 -60.81 50.05 -27.07
C ASP A 280 -60.57 48.63 -26.53
N ASP A 281 -60.46 47.63 -27.42
CA ASP A 281 -60.19 46.24 -27.03
C ASP A 281 -58.78 46.06 -26.43
N LEU A 282 -57.80 46.81 -26.93
CA LEU A 282 -56.44 46.85 -26.36
C LEU A 282 -56.41 47.54 -24.99
N ARG A 283 -57.17 48.60 -24.79
CA ARG A 283 -57.27 49.31 -23.50
C ARG A 283 -57.94 48.50 -22.40
N LEU A 284 -58.80 47.53 -22.74
CA LEU A 284 -59.37 46.58 -21.78
C LEU A 284 -58.33 45.58 -21.23
N ARG A 285 -57.24 45.34 -21.96
CA ARG A 285 -56.24 44.30 -21.63
C ARG A 285 -54.87 44.85 -21.25
N PHE A 286 -54.54 46.05 -21.75
CA PHE A 286 -53.23 46.67 -21.61
C PHE A 286 -53.34 48.10 -21.07
N THR A 287 -52.32 48.55 -20.33
CA THR A 287 -52.19 49.93 -19.86
C THR A 287 -51.79 50.88 -20.99
N GLU A 288 -52.04 52.19 -20.83
CA GLU A 288 -51.81 53.19 -21.88
C GLU A 288 -50.35 53.31 -22.36
N GLN A 289 -49.39 52.78 -21.60
CA GLN A 289 -47.96 52.77 -21.96
C GLN A 289 -47.54 51.54 -22.80
N HIS A 290 -48.44 50.58 -23.05
CA HIS A 290 -48.11 49.39 -23.82
C HIS A 290 -47.78 49.74 -25.28
N PRO A 291 -46.71 49.17 -25.88
CA PRO A 291 -46.26 49.53 -27.23
C PRO A 291 -47.37 49.45 -28.29
N ASP A 292 -48.24 48.44 -28.19
CA ASP A 292 -49.34 48.21 -29.13
C ASP A 292 -50.46 49.26 -29.03
N VAL A 293 -50.73 49.77 -27.82
CA VAL A 293 -51.72 50.83 -27.57
C VAL A 293 -51.20 52.15 -28.14
N VAL A 294 -49.93 52.49 -27.87
CA VAL A 294 -49.27 53.68 -28.41
C VAL A 294 -49.17 53.61 -29.94
N GLY A 295 -48.86 52.43 -30.49
CA GLY A 295 -48.82 52.19 -31.93
C GLY A 295 -50.17 52.45 -32.59
N THR A 296 -51.25 51.91 -32.03
CA THR A 296 -52.60 52.06 -32.58
C THR A 296 -53.12 53.51 -32.42
N GLN A 297 -52.79 54.20 -31.33
CA GLN A 297 -53.08 55.63 -31.14
C GLN A 297 -52.44 56.50 -32.23
N ARG A 298 -51.17 56.26 -32.56
CA ARG A 298 -50.47 57.01 -33.62
C ARG A 298 -51.12 56.82 -34.98
N VAL A 299 -51.48 55.58 -35.33
CA VAL A 299 -52.17 55.26 -36.58
C VAL A 299 -53.54 55.95 -36.64
N LEU A 300 -54.28 55.99 -35.53
CA LEU A 300 -55.58 56.67 -35.47
C LEU A 300 -55.44 58.19 -35.68
N ALA A 301 -54.47 58.83 -35.03
CA ALA A 301 -54.21 60.26 -35.18
C ALA A 301 -53.84 60.63 -36.63
N GLN A 302 -53.10 59.76 -37.32
CA GLN A 302 -52.73 59.96 -38.72
C GLN A 302 -53.96 59.86 -39.65
N LEU A 303 -54.85 58.90 -39.42
CA LEU A 303 -56.08 58.75 -40.20
C LEU A 303 -57.05 59.93 -39.97
N GLU A 304 -57.16 60.43 -38.74
CA GLU A 304 -57.97 61.61 -38.44
C GLU A 304 -57.41 62.89 -39.07
N ALA A 305 -56.08 63.03 -39.15
CA ALA A 305 -55.45 64.12 -39.87
C ALA A 305 -55.74 64.08 -41.38
N GLN A 306 -55.64 62.91 -42.01
CA GLN A 306 -56.01 62.71 -43.42
C GLN A 306 -57.49 63.03 -43.67
N ARG A 307 -58.38 62.66 -42.74
CA ARG A 307 -59.81 63.00 -42.83
C ARG A 307 -60.02 64.51 -42.86
N LYS A 308 -59.28 65.24 -42.02
CA LYS A 308 -59.36 66.70 -41.94
C LYS A 308 -58.84 67.38 -43.21
N GLU A 309 -57.85 66.78 -43.87
CA GLU A 309 -57.34 67.23 -45.17
C GLU A 309 -58.33 66.95 -46.30
N GLU A 310 -58.97 65.77 -46.36
CA GLU A 310 -60.02 65.48 -47.35
C GLU A 310 -61.23 66.42 -47.21
N LEU A 311 -61.63 66.73 -45.97
CA LEU A 311 -62.71 67.67 -45.69
C LEU A 311 -62.34 69.11 -46.09
N ARG A 312 -61.06 69.49 -46.01
CA ARG A 312 -60.56 70.79 -46.50
C ARG A 312 -60.47 70.83 -48.03
N ALA A 313 -60.12 69.72 -48.68
CA ALA A 313 -60.03 69.61 -50.14
C ALA A 313 -61.42 69.62 -50.80
N LYS A 314 -62.45 69.05 -50.17
CA LYS A 314 -63.85 69.08 -50.64
C LYS A 314 -64.57 70.44 -50.49
N GLY A 315 -63.91 71.44 -49.88
CA GLY A 315 -64.47 72.77 -49.63
C GLY A 315 -64.15 73.85 -50.67
N LYS A 316 -63.43 73.53 -51.76
CA LYS A 316 -63.15 74.46 -52.87
C LYS A 316 -63.47 73.79 -54.22
N ASP A 317 -64.28 74.50 -55.00
CA ASP A 317 -64.74 74.24 -56.38
C ASP A 317 -65.84 73.19 -56.62
N PRO A 318 -67.07 73.65 -56.99
CA PRO A 318 -68.12 72.81 -57.55
C PRO A 318 -68.41 73.17 -59.01
N GLN A 319 -67.65 72.64 -59.96
CA GLN A 319 -68.09 72.46 -61.35
C GLN A 319 -67.00 71.76 -62.15
N GLU A 320 -67.20 70.47 -62.44
CA GLU A 320 -67.06 69.88 -63.77
C GLU A 320 -67.24 68.36 -63.65
N ALA A 321 -68.48 67.95 -63.95
CA ALA A 321 -68.81 66.57 -64.24
C ALA A 321 -68.46 66.30 -65.71
N GLY A 322 -67.44 65.48 -65.95
CA GLY A 322 -67.05 65.05 -67.28
C GLY A 322 -66.26 63.73 -67.22
N SER A 323 -66.77 62.71 -67.91
CA SER A 323 -66.22 61.35 -68.07
C SER A 323 -66.25 60.44 -66.84
N ARG A 324 -67.41 59.78 -66.64
CA ARG A 324 -67.50 58.51 -65.90
C ARG A 324 -66.68 57.45 -66.64
N SER A 325 -65.55 57.06 -66.06
CA SER A 325 -65.01 55.72 -66.29
C SER A 325 -66.04 54.70 -65.79
N THR A 326 -66.52 53.82 -66.66
CA THR A 326 -67.45 52.71 -66.38
C THR A 326 -66.80 51.54 -65.62
N LEU A 327 -65.54 51.71 -65.21
CA LEU A 327 -64.77 50.76 -64.42
C LEU A 327 -65.02 51.02 -62.93
N VAL A 328 -65.79 50.14 -62.30
CA VAL A 328 -66.00 50.16 -60.84
C VAL A 328 -64.98 49.21 -60.20
N PRO A 329 -64.33 49.60 -59.08
CA PRO A 329 -63.44 48.70 -58.34
C PRO A 329 -64.18 47.42 -57.96
N ASN A 330 -63.59 46.27 -58.29
CA ASN A 330 -64.19 44.97 -58.00
C ASN A 330 -64.30 44.78 -56.47
N PRO A 331 -65.51 44.68 -55.88
CA PRO A 331 -65.68 44.51 -54.43
C PRO A 331 -65.09 43.19 -53.93
N VAL A 332 -65.09 42.14 -54.76
CA VAL A 332 -64.49 40.83 -54.46
C VAL A 332 -62.97 40.93 -54.40
N TYR A 333 -62.35 41.66 -55.34
CA TYR A 333 -60.89 41.92 -55.33
C TYR A 333 -60.46 42.68 -54.06
N ARG A 334 -61.26 43.64 -53.60
CA ARG A 334 -60.98 44.39 -52.37
C ARG A 334 -61.05 43.51 -51.12
N GLU A 335 -62.05 42.63 -51.04
CA GLU A 335 -62.19 41.67 -49.95
C GLU A 335 -61.03 40.66 -49.94
N LEU A 336 -60.64 40.15 -51.12
CA LEU A 336 -59.50 39.23 -51.26
C LEU A 336 -58.15 39.89 -50.91
N ARG A 337 -57.98 41.19 -51.18
CA ARG A 337 -56.78 41.92 -50.70
C ARG A 337 -56.75 42.07 -49.18
N LEU A 338 -57.90 42.36 -48.56
CA LEU A 338 -57.99 42.43 -47.10
C LEU A 338 -57.68 41.06 -46.48
N SER A 339 -58.24 39.99 -47.02
CA SER A 339 -57.95 38.62 -46.56
C SER A 339 -56.47 38.25 -46.76
N LEU A 340 -55.84 38.67 -47.87
CA LEU A 340 -54.40 38.49 -48.09
C LEU A 340 -53.56 39.23 -47.04
N THR A 341 -53.87 40.49 -46.73
CA THR A 341 -53.14 41.25 -45.70
C THR A 341 -53.28 40.64 -44.31
N ASN A 342 -54.45 40.07 -43.99
CA ASN A 342 -54.67 39.34 -42.75
C ASN A 342 -53.86 38.03 -42.71
N ALA A 343 -53.82 37.30 -43.83
CA ALA A 343 -53.01 36.09 -43.97
C ALA A 343 -51.50 36.38 -43.89
N ASP A 344 -51.02 37.48 -44.48
CA ASP A 344 -49.65 37.96 -44.36
C ASP A 344 -49.29 38.26 -42.89
N ALA A 345 -50.16 38.99 -42.17
CA ALA A 345 -49.97 39.29 -40.75
C ALA A 345 -49.94 38.02 -39.89
N GLN A 346 -50.79 37.04 -40.21
CA GLN A 346 -50.83 35.76 -39.51
C GLN A 346 -49.55 34.93 -39.74
N VAL A 347 -49.07 34.85 -40.99
CA VAL A 347 -47.80 34.19 -41.32
C VAL A 347 -46.63 34.87 -40.63
N ALA A 348 -46.56 36.20 -40.61
CA ALA A 348 -45.49 36.94 -39.93
C ALA A 348 -45.48 36.69 -38.42
N SER A 349 -46.65 36.66 -37.78
CA SER A 349 -46.80 36.32 -36.35
C SER A 349 -46.34 34.88 -36.05
N LEU A 350 -46.81 33.91 -36.84
CA LEU A 350 -46.43 32.50 -36.68
C LEU A 350 -44.94 32.26 -36.93
N ARG A 351 -44.32 32.94 -37.90
CA ARG A 351 -42.86 32.88 -38.12
C ARG A 351 -42.09 33.36 -36.90
N THR A 352 -42.51 34.47 -36.31
CA THR A 352 -41.89 35.00 -35.09
C THR A 352 -42.01 33.99 -33.95
N ARG A 353 -43.19 33.40 -33.77
CA ARG A 353 -43.44 32.36 -32.75
C ARG A 353 -42.58 31.11 -32.96
N VAL A 354 -42.45 30.63 -34.19
CA VAL A 354 -41.57 29.51 -34.52
C VAL A 354 -40.11 29.84 -34.19
N SER A 355 -39.63 31.03 -34.57
CA SER A 355 -38.25 31.44 -34.28
C SER A 355 -37.93 31.55 -32.78
N ASP A 356 -38.87 32.06 -31.96
CA ASP A 356 -38.72 32.12 -30.50
C ASP A 356 -38.68 30.71 -29.88
N LEU A 357 -39.60 29.83 -30.27
CA LEU A 357 -39.62 28.45 -29.79
C LEU A 357 -38.38 27.66 -30.21
N GLU A 358 -37.90 27.85 -31.44
CA GLU A 358 -36.65 27.25 -31.91
C GLU A 358 -35.43 27.76 -31.14
N GLY A 359 -35.39 29.05 -30.81
CA GLY A 359 -34.35 29.62 -29.96
C GLY A 359 -34.31 28.99 -28.57
N ARG A 360 -35.47 28.92 -27.90
CA ARG A 360 -35.60 28.29 -26.56
C ARG A 360 -35.26 26.81 -26.58
N LEU A 361 -35.66 26.10 -27.63
CA LEU A 361 -35.39 24.69 -27.83
C LEU A 361 -33.88 24.45 -28.06
N ALA A 362 -33.22 25.31 -28.84
CA ALA A 362 -31.77 25.25 -29.02
C ALA A 362 -31.01 25.49 -27.71
N GLU A 363 -31.44 26.45 -26.89
CA GLU A 363 -30.88 26.71 -25.56
C GLU A 363 -31.09 25.51 -24.61
N ALA A 364 -32.32 24.97 -24.55
CA ALA A 364 -32.63 23.79 -23.73
C ALA A 364 -31.81 22.56 -24.15
N ARG A 365 -31.59 22.36 -25.47
CA ARG A 365 -30.71 21.29 -25.97
C ARG A 365 -29.26 21.47 -25.55
N LYS A 366 -28.72 22.71 -25.55
CA LYS A 366 -27.36 22.99 -25.07
C LYS A 366 -27.20 22.63 -23.60
N VAL A 367 -28.13 23.07 -22.75
CA VAL A 367 -28.13 22.72 -21.33
C VAL A 367 -28.16 21.21 -21.13
N MET A 368 -29.01 20.50 -21.88
CA MET A 368 -29.09 19.04 -21.79
C MET A 368 -27.80 18.31 -22.18
N GLN A 369 -27.00 18.88 -23.09
CA GLN A 369 -25.68 18.34 -23.45
C GLN A 369 -24.60 18.61 -22.39
N GLU A 370 -24.80 19.60 -21.53
CA GLU A 370 -23.87 19.96 -20.46
C GLU A 370 -24.15 19.22 -19.15
N ILE A 371 -25.41 18.82 -18.89
CA ILE A 371 -25.81 18.08 -17.67
C ILE A 371 -24.90 16.87 -17.38
N PRO A 372 -24.59 15.97 -18.33
CA PRO A 372 -23.73 14.81 -18.04
C PRO A 372 -22.31 15.20 -17.58
N LYS A 373 -21.79 16.35 -18.06
CA LYS A 373 -20.48 16.86 -17.63
C LYS A 373 -20.53 17.36 -16.19
N VAL A 374 -21.59 18.11 -15.86
CA VAL A 374 -21.87 18.60 -14.49
C VAL A 374 -22.07 17.43 -13.53
N GLU A 375 -22.77 16.37 -13.96
CA GLU A 375 -22.97 15.16 -13.17
C GLU A 375 -21.66 14.40 -12.91
N ALA A 376 -20.82 14.25 -13.94
CA ALA A 376 -19.51 13.61 -13.79
C ALA A 376 -18.62 14.37 -12.79
N GLU A 377 -18.56 15.70 -12.91
CA GLU A 377 -17.78 16.55 -12.00
C GLU A 377 -18.35 16.54 -10.57
N TYR A 378 -19.68 16.61 -10.43
CA TYR A 378 -20.37 16.46 -9.14
C TYR A 378 -20.05 15.13 -8.46
N THR A 379 -20.08 14.03 -9.23
CA THR A 379 -19.81 12.69 -8.74
C THR A 379 -18.35 12.55 -8.30
N GLN A 380 -17.42 13.14 -9.05
CA GLN A 380 -16.02 13.19 -8.68
C GLN A 380 -15.80 13.97 -7.38
N LEU A 381 -16.32 15.20 -7.28
CA LEU A 381 -16.22 16.01 -6.07
C LEU A 381 -16.85 15.33 -4.85
N THR A 382 -17.99 14.67 -5.05
CA THR A 382 -18.68 13.90 -4.00
C THR A 382 -17.83 12.70 -3.56
N ARG A 383 -17.19 12.00 -4.49
CA ARG A 383 -16.27 10.90 -4.18
C ARG A 383 -15.04 11.38 -3.41
N ASP A 384 -14.46 12.50 -3.81
CA ASP A 384 -13.29 13.09 -3.14
C ASP A 384 -13.64 13.52 -1.72
N TYR A 385 -14.77 14.22 -1.53
CA TYR A 385 -15.30 14.56 -0.21
C TYR A 385 -15.53 13.31 0.66
N ASN A 386 -16.22 12.29 0.13
CA ASN A 386 -16.50 11.07 0.89
C ASN A 386 -15.22 10.31 1.25
N THR A 387 -14.22 10.28 0.37
CA THR A 387 -12.94 9.61 0.61
C THR A 387 -12.16 10.33 1.71
N ASN A 388 -12.08 11.67 1.64
CA ASN A 388 -11.41 12.48 2.66
C ASN A 388 -12.13 12.37 4.01
N LYS A 389 -13.47 12.38 4.01
CA LYS A 389 -14.28 12.21 5.21
C LYS A 389 -14.04 10.85 5.86
N GLN A 390 -14.08 9.76 5.09
CA GLN A 390 -13.82 8.42 5.61
C GLN A 390 -12.40 8.29 6.18
N ALA A 391 -11.39 8.79 5.45
CA ALA A 391 -10.01 8.77 5.94
C ALA A 391 -9.83 9.57 7.23
N TYR A 392 -10.47 10.74 7.34
CA TYR A 392 -10.46 11.56 8.56
C TYR A 392 -11.14 10.84 9.73
N GLU A 393 -12.33 10.27 9.53
CA GLU A 393 -13.05 9.51 10.57
C GLU A 393 -12.26 8.28 11.04
N ASP A 394 -11.60 7.57 10.12
CA ASP A 394 -10.77 6.42 10.46
C ASP A 394 -9.51 6.82 11.25
N LEU A 395 -8.85 7.92 10.87
CA LEU A 395 -7.72 8.46 11.63
C LEU A 395 -8.16 8.94 13.03
N LEU A 396 -9.34 9.55 13.14
CA LEU A 396 -9.91 9.99 14.41
C LEU A 396 -10.17 8.80 15.34
N LYS A 397 -10.80 7.73 14.85
CA LYS A 397 -11.01 6.49 15.62
C LYS A 397 -9.70 5.84 16.05
N ARG A 398 -8.69 5.83 15.17
CA ARG A 398 -7.34 5.32 15.51
C ARG A 398 -6.68 6.18 16.58
N ARG A 399 -6.82 7.50 16.53
CA ARG A 399 -6.32 8.44 17.55
C ARG A 399 -6.94 8.16 18.91
N GLU A 400 -8.27 8.02 18.97
CA GLU A 400 -8.97 7.69 20.22
C GLU A 400 -8.51 6.33 20.79
N THR A 401 -8.40 5.32 19.93
CA THR A 401 -7.92 3.98 20.33
C THR A 401 -6.46 4.05 20.83
N ALA A 402 -5.60 4.82 20.16
CA ALA A 402 -4.21 5.03 20.56
C ALA A 402 -4.11 5.76 21.91
N GLN A 403 -4.97 6.75 22.15
CA GLN A 403 -5.03 7.48 23.41
C GLN A 403 -5.43 6.55 24.57
N ILE A 404 -6.51 5.77 24.40
CA ILE A 404 -6.97 4.79 25.40
C ILE A 404 -5.87 3.76 25.68
N SER A 405 -5.21 3.26 24.62
CA SER A 405 -4.13 2.28 24.74
C SER A 405 -2.93 2.86 25.48
N GLY A 406 -2.54 4.11 25.19
CA GLY A 406 -1.44 4.79 25.88
C GLY A 406 -1.74 5.07 27.36
N GLU A 407 -2.98 5.43 27.70
CA GLU A 407 -3.41 5.59 29.10
C GLU A 407 -3.39 4.25 29.86
N MET A 408 -3.87 3.17 29.22
CA MET A 408 -3.84 1.82 29.79
C MET A 408 -2.41 1.32 30.01
N GLU A 409 -1.51 1.52 29.05
CA GLU A 409 -0.09 1.16 29.14
C GLU A 409 0.69 2.00 30.17
N SER A 410 0.28 3.24 30.42
CA SER A 410 0.87 4.05 31.49
C SER A 410 0.48 3.56 32.89
N THR A 411 -0.71 2.95 33.01
CA THR A 411 -1.29 2.49 34.28
C THR A 411 -0.89 1.04 34.59
N ALA A 412 -0.98 0.16 33.60
CA ALA A 412 -0.46 -1.20 33.66
C ALA A 412 1.01 -1.15 33.28
N ARG A 413 1.93 -1.29 34.25
CA ARG A 413 3.37 -1.41 34.00
C ARG A 413 3.70 -2.71 33.24
N VAL A 414 3.24 -2.84 32.00
CA VAL A 414 3.46 -4.01 31.14
C VAL A 414 4.88 -3.90 30.59
N ALA A 415 5.84 -4.54 31.27
CA ALA A 415 7.21 -4.62 30.78
C ALA A 415 7.24 -5.48 29.51
N GLU A 416 7.92 -4.99 28.47
CA GLU A 416 8.17 -5.75 27.23
C GLU A 416 8.97 -7.03 27.49
N PHE A 417 9.89 -6.99 28.46
CA PHE A 417 10.66 -8.14 28.87
C PHE A 417 10.15 -8.62 30.23
N ARG A 418 9.65 -9.85 30.27
CA ARG A 418 9.32 -10.53 31.53
C ARG A 418 10.35 -11.62 31.76
N VAL A 419 11.04 -11.56 32.90
CA VAL A 419 11.92 -12.64 33.32
C VAL A 419 11.06 -13.86 33.63
N VAL A 420 11.28 -14.94 32.88
CA VAL A 420 10.57 -16.21 33.09
C VAL A 420 11.35 -17.07 34.07
N ASP A 421 12.66 -17.22 33.81
CA ASP A 421 13.57 -17.96 34.68
C ASP A 421 14.75 -17.05 35.09
N PRO A 422 15.00 -16.87 36.40
CA PRO A 422 16.18 -16.16 36.88
C PRO A 422 17.46 -16.90 36.45
N PRO A 423 18.62 -16.21 36.40
CA PRO A 423 19.84 -16.79 35.90
C PRO A 423 20.30 -17.95 36.78
N ARG A 424 20.47 -19.12 36.15
CA ARG A 424 21.00 -20.32 36.79
C ARG A 424 22.34 -20.68 36.16
N VAL A 425 23.26 -21.10 37.01
CA VAL A 425 24.59 -21.57 36.58
C VAL A 425 24.57 -23.08 36.49
N THR A 426 25.20 -23.62 35.44
CA THR A 426 25.44 -25.05 35.36
C THR A 426 26.34 -25.50 36.50
N ARG A 427 25.95 -26.58 37.19
CA ARG A 427 26.75 -27.12 38.31
C ARG A 427 28.07 -27.75 37.83
N THR A 428 28.11 -28.13 36.56
CA THR A 428 29.27 -28.69 35.88
C THR A 428 29.81 -27.70 34.84
N PRO A 429 31.13 -27.74 34.58
CA PRO A 429 31.71 -26.93 33.51
C PRO A 429 31.24 -27.44 32.15
N VAL A 430 30.79 -26.53 31.30
CA VAL A 430 30.28 -26.82 29.95
C VAL A 430 31.42 -26.88 28.92
N SER A 431 32.56 -26.27 29.24
CA SER A 431 33.75 -26.36 28.40
C SER A 431 35.01 -26.39 29.25
N PRO A 432 36.06 -27.14 28.83
CA PRO A 432 36.11 -28.03 27.66
C PRO A 432 35.49 -29.42 27.91
N ASN A 433 35.00 -30.08 26.85
CA ASN A 433 34.45 -31.44 26.92
C ASN A 433 35.57 -32.47 27.18
N ARG A 434 35.92 -32.66 28.45
CA ARG A 434 36.98 -33.57 28.91
C ARG A 434 36.88 -35.00 28.34
N PRO A 435 35.71 -35.68 28.27
CA PRO A 435 35.65 -37.03 27.69
C PRO A 435 36.02 -37.04 26.21
N LEU A 436 35.61 -36.03 25.45
CA LEU A 436 35.93 -35.90 24.02
C LEU A 436 37.42 -35.60 23.81
N MET A 437 38.01 -34.72 24.63
CA MET A 437 39.45 -34.44 24.58
C MET A 437 40.29 -35.67 24.92
N LEU A 438 39.92 -36.42 25.97
CA LEU A 438 40.64 -37.64 26.35
C LEU A 438 40.53 -38.74 25.28
N ALA A 439 39.37 -38.88 24.63
CA ALA A 439 39.21 -39.78 23.50
C ALA A 439 40.11 -39.37 22.31
N LEU A 440 40.19 -38.08 22.02
CA LEU A 440 41.05 -37.55 20.96
C LEU A 440 42.55 -37.74 21.28
N VAL A 441 42.95 -37.50 22.54
CA VAL A 441 44.32 -37.77 23.03
C VAL A 441 44.65 -39.26 22.90
N LEU A 442 43.73 -40.16 23.25
CA LEU A 442 43.92 -41.60 23.10
C LEU A 442 44.18 -41.97 21.62
N CYS A 443 43.33 -41.51 20.71
CA CYS A 443 43.50 -41.76 19.27
C CYS A 443 44.83 -41.20 18.73
N LEU A 444 45.18 -39.96 19.11
CA LEU A 444 46.44 -39.34 18.70
C LEU A 444 47.67 -40.07 19.29
N SER A 445 47.58 -40.54 20.53
CA SER A 445 48.67 -41.28 21.19
C SER A 445 48.94 -42.63 20.54
N LEU A 446 47.89 -43.39 20.21
CA LEU A 446 48.00 -44.67 19.50
C LEU A 446 48.51 -44.48 18.07
N GLY A 447 47.95 -43.49 17.35
CA GLY A 447 48.40 -43.14 16.01
C GLY A 447 49.85 -42.67 15.96
N GLY A 448 50.24 -41.81 16.91
CA GLY A 448 51.62 -41.31 17.05
C GLY A 448 52.61 -42.43 17.39
N GLY A 449 52.23 -43.33 18.30
CA GLY A 449 53.04 -44.52 18.62
C GLY A 449 53.23 -45.45 17.40
N ALA A 450 52.16 -45.73 16.66
CA ALA A 450 52.23 -46.53 15.44
C ALA A 450 53.07 -45.87 14.34
N ALA A 451 52.89 -44.56 14.13
CA ALA A 451 53.68 -43.79 13.18
C ALA A 451 55.17 -43.81 13.51
N LEU A 452 55.54 -43.73 14.80
CA LEU A 452 56.91 -43.84 15.25
C LEU A 452 57.51 -45.24 15.02
N ALA A 453 56.72 -46.31 15.21
CA ALA A 453 57.19 -47.66 14.86
C ALA A 453 57.45 -47.82 13.35
N VAL A 454 56.55 -47.30 12.51
CA VAL A 454 56.72 -47.32 11.04
C VAL A 454 57.93 -46.48 10.61
N ALA A 455 58.08 -45.27 11.17
CA ALA A 455 59.22 -44.41 10.88
C ALA A 455 60.54 -45.06 11.30
N ARG A 456 60.57 -45.70 12.48
CA ARG A 456 61.75 -46.42 12.97
C ARG A 456 62.08 -47.64 12.11
N ASP A 457 61.08 -48.32 11.57
CA ASP A 457 61.28 -49.41 10.63
C ASP A 457 61.85 -48.95 9.28
N GLN A 458 61.41 -47.79 8.77
CA GLN A 458 62.01 -47.21 7.56
C GLN A 458 63.46 -46.75 7.75
N ILE A 459 63.85 -46.34 8.97
CA ILE A 459 65.25 -45.98 9.27
C ILE A 459 66.14 -47.22 9.36
N ASN A 460 65.61 -48.35 9.86
CA ASN A 460 66.35 -49.62 10.01
C ASN A 460 65.61 -50.78 9.32
N PRO A 461 65.48 -50.75 7.98
CA PRO A 461 64.70 -51.74 7.25
C PRO A 461 65.34 -53.12 7.41
N THR A 462 64.53 -54.15 7.61
CA THR A 462 65.00 -55.53 7.71
C THR A 462 64.22 -56.41 6.77
N PHE A 463 64.92 -57.29 6.05
CA PHE A 463 64.31 -58.16 5.05
C PHE A 463 63.62 -59.35 5.74
N ILE A 464 62.28 -59.32 5.77
CA ILE A 464 61.46 -60.37 6.40
C ILE A 464 61.19 -61.53 5.43
N ASP A 465 61.15 -61.25 4.12
CA ASP A 465 60.89 -62.24 3.08
C ASP A 465 62.13 -62.43 2.19
N GLY A 466 62.52 -63.68 1.96
CA GLY A 466 63.61 -64.04 1.05
C GLY A 466 63.34 -63.62 -0.39
N ARG A 467 62.07 -63.50 -0.79
CA ARG A 467 61.67 -62.97 -2.11
C ARG A 467 61.98 -61.48 -2.23
N THR A 468 61.74 -60.71 -1.18
CA THR A 468 62.05 -59.27 -1.11
C THR A 468 63.55 -59.03 -1.10
N LEU A 469 64.31 -59.86 -0.37
CA LEU A 469 65.77 -59.85 -0.40
C LEU A 469 66.31 -60.12 -1.81
N ARG A 470 65.82 -61.15 -2.51
CA ARG A 470 66.19 -61.46 -3.89
C ARG A 470 65.86 -60.33 -4.87
N ARG A 471 64.70 -59.69 -4.71
CA ARG A 471 64.26 -58.57 -5.56
C ARG A 471 65.17 -57.35 -5.43
N ILE A 472 65.66 -57.05 -4.22
CA ILE A 472 66.47 -55.85 -3.95
C ILE A 472 67.95 -56.11 -4.20
N THR A 473 68.46 -57.29 -3.84
CA THR A 473 69.89 -57.63 -3.95
C THR A 473 70.27 -58.26 -5.29
N GLY A 474 69.30 -58.76 -6.06
CA GLY A 474 69.54 -59.43 -7.35
C GLY A 474 70.19 -60.82 -7.26
N ALA A 475 70.57 -61.28 -6.06
CA ALA A 475 71.28 -62.54 -5.85
C ALA A 475 70.32 -63.76 -5.71
N PRO A 476 70.69 -64.95 -6.21
CA PRO A 476 69.90 -66.17 -6.02
C PRO A 476 69.95 -66.66 -4.57
N LEU A 477 68.79 -67.02 -4.01
CA LEU A 477 68.67 -67.51 -2.64
C LEU A 477 69.02 -69.00 -2.59
N LEU A 478 70.19 -69.35 -2.02
CA LEU A 478 70.74 -70.72 -2.01
C LEU A 478 70.02 -71.68 -1.03
N GLY A 479 69.29 -71.15 -0.05
CA GLY A 479 68.56 -71.91 0.95
C GLY A 479 68.17 -71.04 2.14
N GLY A 480 67.22 -71.50 2.95
CA GLY A 480 66.82 -70.84 4.20
C GLY A 480 67.02 -71.77 5.38
N VAL A 481 67.68 -71.30 6.44
CA VAL A 481 67.76 -72.03 7.70
C VAL A 481 66.63 -71.53 8.60
N THR A 482 65.72 -72.42 8.96
CA THR A 482 64.68 -72.10 9.93
C THR A 482 65.29 -72.05 11.32
N LEU A 483 65.07 -70.93 12.03
CA LEU A 483 65.48 -70.82 13.42
C LEU A 483 64.59 -71.73 14.27
N VAL A 484 65.12 -72.86 14.74
CA VAL A 484 64.45 -73.70 15.74
C VAL A 484 64.57 -73.00 17.09
N ARG A 485 63.47 -72.43 17.58
CA ARG A 485 63.43 -71.76 18.88
C ARG A 485 63.38 -72.80 20.00
N ASP A 486 64.27 -72.66 20.97
CA ASP A 486 64.25 -73.44 22.20
C ASP A 486 62.95 -73.20 23.01
N ALA A 487 62.53 -74.16 23.82
CA ALA A 487 61.35 -74.08 24.68
C ALA A 487 61.40 -72.85 25.61
N ALA A 488 62.58 -72.52 26.13
CA ALA A 488 62.81 -71.31 26.92
C ALA A 488 62.61 -70.01 26.10
N ALA A 489 63.02 -69.99 24.84
CA ALA A 489 62.84 -68.84 23.95
C ALA A 489 61.37 -68.66 23.55
N MET A 490 60.63 -69.76 23.35
CA MET A 490 59.19 -69.72 23.11
C MET A 490 58.42 -69.20 24.33
N ALA A 491 58.80 -69.62 25.55
CA ALA A 491 58.19 -69.12 26.78
C ALA A 491 58.41 -67.61 26.97
N ARG A 492 59.63 -67.10 26.70
CA ARG A 492 59.94 -65.66 26.75
C ARG A 492 59.14 -64.85 25.73
N ALA A 493 59.07 -65.31 24.48
CA ALA A 493 58.29 -64.63 23.44
C ALA A 493 56.79 -64.58 23.77
N ARG A 494 56.24 -65.66 24.35
CA ARG A 494 54.86 -65.67 24.85
C ARG A 494 54.68 -64.66 25.98
N PHE A 495 55.60 -64.62 26.94
CA PHE A 495 55.55 -63.67 28.04
C PHE A 495 55.65 -62.21 27.55
N GLU A 496 56.54 -61.89 26.62
CA GLU A 496 56.65 -60.54 26.04
C GLU A 496 55.38 -60.12 25.28
N ASN A 497 54.76 -61.05 24.55
CA ASN A 497 53.50 -60.79 23.87
C ASN A 497 52.37 -60.53 24.88
N ILE A 498 52.32 -61.30 25.97
CA ILE A 498 51.35 -61.11 27.06
C ILE A 498 51.58 -59.77 27.75
N MET A 499 52.83 -59.39 28.03
CA MET A 499 53.18 -58.09 28.64
C MET A 499 52.83 -56.91 27.73
N PHE A 500 53.06 -57.03 26.43
CA PHE A 500 52.66 -56.02 25.46
C PHE A 500 51.13 -55.90 25.37
N ALA A 501 50.42 -57.02 25.30
CA ALA A 501 48.95 -57.03 25.30
C ALA A 501 48.39 -56.43 26.60
N PHE A 502 48.97 -56.77 27.76
CA PHE A 502 48.54 -56.26 29.06
C PHE A 502 48.76 -54.75 29.20
N SER A 503 49.91 -54.24 28.76
CA SER A 503 50.22 -52.81 28.82
C SER A 503 49.42 -51.98 27.81
N GLY A 504 49.21 -52.48 26.59
CA GLY A 504 48.30 -51.86 25.62
C GLY A 504 46.85 -51.85 26.11
N ALA A 505 46.36 -52.97 26.66
CA ALA A 505 45.04 -53.04 27.27
C ALA A 505 44.92 -52.13 28.50
N GLY A 506 45.96 -52.06 29.33
CA GLY A 506 46.02 -51.17 30.49
C GLY A 506 45.89 -49.70 30.11
N LEU A 507 46.58 -49.25 29.06
CA LEU A 507 46.47 -47.87 28.57
C LEU A 507 45.04 -47.56 28.10
N VAL A 508 44.44 -48.45 27.33
CA VAL A 508 43.05 -48.29 26.85
C VAL A 508 42.05 -48.33 28.02
N LEU A 509 42.25 -49.20 28.99
CA LEU A 509 41.40 -49.30 30.19
C LEU A 509 41.48 -48.05 31.07
N VAL A 510 42.69 -47.49 31.27
CA VAL A 510 42.86 -46.25 32.06
C VAL A 510 42.16 -45.07 31.40
N PHE A 511 42.32 -44.90 30.09
CA PHE A 511 41.62 -43.85 29.36
C PHE A 511 40.11 -44.11 29.30
N GLY A 512 39.68 -45.36 29.10
CA GLY A 512 38.27 -45.75 29.13
C GLY A 512 37.62 -45.48 30.49
N ALA A 513 38.31 -45.79 31.59
CA ALA A 513 37.86 -45.49 32.94
C ALA A 513 37.81 -43.98 33.21
N ALA A 514 38.80 -43.21 32.74
CA ALA A 514 38.82 -41.76 32.86
C ALA A 514 37.67 -41.11 32.07
N ILE A 515 37.46 -41.52 30.81
CA ILE A 515 36.34 -41.07 29.96
C ILE A 515 35.01 -41.42 30.64
N GLY A 516 34.86 -42.66 31.13
CA GLY A 516 33.66 -43.12 31.84
C GLY A 516 33.39 -42.31 33.11
N TYR A 517 34.43 -42.03 33.91
CA TYR A 517 34.30 -41.20 35.11
C TYR A 517 33.81 -39.78 34.79
N PHE A 518 34.40 -39.12 33.79
CA PHE A 518 33.96 -37.78 33.39
C PHE A 518 32.58 -37.77 32.69
N ALA A 519 32.25 -38.82 31.94
CA ALA A 519 30.94 -38.96 31.28
C ALA A 519 29.81 -39.26 32.28
N LEU A 520 30.02 -40.14 33.26
CA LEU A 520 29.03 -40.40 34.32
C LEU A 520 28.81 -39.17 35.19
N ARG A 521 29.87 -38.42 35.51
CA ARG A 521 29.75 -37.15 36.24
C ARG A 521 28.90 -36.12 35.47
N HIS A 522 28.86 -36.19 34.15
CA HIS A 522 28.04 -35.34 33.30
C HIS A 522 26.58 -35.86 33.15
N LEU A 523 26.33 -37.14 33.36
CA LEU A 523 24.99 -37.76 33.18
C LEU A 523 24.17 -37.87 34.48
N VAL A 524 24.82 -37.92 35.64
CA VAL A 524 24.18 -38.20 36.95
C VAL A 524 23.66 -36.93 37.65
N GLN A 525 23.85 -35.73 37.09
CA GLN A 525 23.44 -34.45 37.69
C GLN A 525 22.94 -33.46 36.65
#